data_AF-A0A961T5N6-F1
#
_entry.id   AF-A0A961T5N6-F1
#
_cell.length_a   1.000
_cell.length_b   1.000
_cell.length_c   1.000
_cell.angle_alpha   90.00
_cell.angle_beta   90.00
_cell.angle_gamma   90.00
#
_symmetry.space_group_name_H-M   'P 1'
#
loop_
_entity.id
_entity.type
_entity.pdbx_description
1 polymer ?
#
loop_
_entity_poly.entity_id
_entity_poly.type
_entity_poly.pdbx_seq_one_letter_code
_entity_poly.pdbx_strand_id
1 'polypeptide(L)'
;GRTFLHPKLGISFSVPEGFVIDNSAAAVTAAGPGDTAVRFDGVTLSRRVALADYLRSGWVQGLVPGSIRTDVINGSEAARARATADGWQFAITVVRAGSQVYRLLTAAPAESAALGQVDNAVTGSFRVLSQAELAALEPLKVRVVSVRSGQNVSTLAAQMSGVSDKVALFRLLNGLAPGASLSAGDKVKIITDR
;
A
#
# COMPACT_ATOMS: atom_id res chain seq x y z
N GLY A 1 -8.10 1.98 2.90
CA GLY A 1 -7.95 1.41 1.53
C GLY A 1 -6.81 0.38 1.51
N ARG A 2 -6.79 -0.56 0.57
CA ARG A 2 -5.78 -1.65 0.51
C ARG A 2 -4.61 -1.36 -0.43
N THR A 3 -4.60 -0.21 -1.08
CA THR A 3 -3.56 0.18 -2.03
C THR A 3 -2.78 1.34 -1.43
N PHE A 4 -1.48 1.17 -1.32
CA PHE A 4 -0.55 2.25 -1.07
C PHE A 4 -0.12 2.86 -2.40
N LEU A 5 -0.08 4.18 -2.44
CA LEU A 5 0.32 4.94 -3.61
C LEU A 5 0.98 6.23 -3.13
N HIS A 6 2.19 6.51 -3.62
CA HIS A 6 2.96 7.65 -3.16
C HIS A 6 3.53 8.46 -4.34
N PRO A 7 2.90 9.60 -4.70
CA PRO A 7 3.27 10.36 -5.90
C PRO A 7 4.73 10.82 -5.90
N LYS A 8 5.24 11.32 -4.76
CA LYS A 8 6.63 11.79 -4.69
C LYS A 8 7.67 10.66 -4.80
N LEU A 9 7.30 9.44 -4.41
CA LEU A 9 8.19 8.28 -4.50
C LEU A 9 8.06 7.57 -5.85
N GLY A 10 6.97 7.84 -6.58
CA GLY A 10 6.72 7.22 -7.87
C GLY A 10 6.34 5.75 -7.77
N ILE A 11 5.70 5.30 -6.69
CA ILE A 11 5.41 3.86 -6.49
C ILE A 11 3.99 3.59 -6.03
N SER A 12 3.54 2.37 -6.26
CA SER A 12 2.32 1.81 -5.70
C SER A 12 2.47 0.31 -5.45
N PHE A 13 1.77 -0.18 -4.43
CA PHE A 13 1.52 -1.61 -4.20
C PHE A 13 0.19 -1.79 -3.48
N SER A 14 -0.34 -3.00 -3.45
CA SER A 14 -1.55 -3.35 -2.71
C SER A 14 -1.29 -4.48 -1.72
N VAL A 15 -2.09 -4.51 -0.67
CA VAL A 15 -2.09 -5.60 0.32
C VAL A 15 -3.34 -6.48 0.15
N PRO A 16 -3.29 -7.75 0.58
CA PRO A 16 -4.45 -8.65 0.50
C PRO A 16 -5.68 -8.12 1.25
N GLU A 17 -6.82 -8.76 1.01
CA GLU A 17 -8.02 -8.50 1.81
C GLU A 17 -7.79 -8.80 3.29
N GLY A 18 -8.44 -8.03 4.16
CA GLY A 18 -8.25 -8.12 5.61
C GLY A 18 -7.02 -7.39 6.16
N PHE A 19 -6.15 -6.86 5.30
CA PHE A 19 -5.03 -6.02 5.73
C PHE A 19 -5.44 -4.56 5.91
N VAL A 20 -4.90 -3.94 6.96
CA VAL A 20 -5.02 -2.51 7.25
C VAL A 20 -3.66 -1.87 7.10
N ILE A 21 -3.55 -0.90 6.18
CA ILE A 21 -2.34 -0.10 5.97
C ILE A 21 -2.28 1.03 6.99
N ASP A 22 -1.13 1.20 7.62
CA ASP A 22 -0.74 2.39 8.36
C ASP A 22 0.48 3.05 7.69
N ASN A 23 0.43 4.37 7.52
CA ASN A 23 1.47 5.12 6.82
C ASN A 23 2.10 6.16 7.76
N SER A 24 3.37 5.96 8.08
CA SER A 24 4.18 6.88 8.87
C SER A 24 5.28 7.52 8.02
N ALA A 25 5.94 8.55 8.54
CA ALA A 25 7.08 9.17 7.87
C ALA A 25 8.27 8.22 7.67
N ALA A 26 8.42 7.19 8.53
CA ALA A 26 9.55 6.27 8.50
C ALA A 26 9.30 5.02 7.64
N ALA A 27 8.06 4.52 7.63
CA ALA A 27 7.68 3.30 6.92
C ALA A 27 6.16 3.23 6.74
N VAL A 28 5.76 2.46 5.73
CA VAL A 28 4.39 1.98 5.56
C VAL A 28 4.32 0.58 6.13
N THR A 29 3.39 0.33 7.04
CA THR A 29 3.12 -1.00 7.57
C THR A 29 1.73 -1.45 7.15
N ALA A 30 1.50 -2.75 7.12
CA ALA A 30 0.17 -3.30 7.00
C ALA A 30 0.04 -4.53 7.89
N ALA A 31 -0.94 -4.52 8.79
CA ALA A 31 -1.28 -5.66 9.63
C ALA A 31 -2.44 -6.42 8.99
N GLY A 32 -2.36 -7.75 8.96
CA GLY A 32 -3.37 -8.63 8.39
C GLY A 32 -3.68 -9.84 9.26
N PRO A 33 -4.52 -10.77 8.77
CA PRO A 33 -4.94 -11.95 9.53
C PRO A 33 -3.77 -12.88 9.91
N GLY A 34 -3.94 -13.62 11.02
CA GLY A 34 -2.98 -14.64 11.46
C GLY A 34 -1.59 -14.07 11.76
N ASP A 35 -1.56 -12.90 12.41
CA ASP A 35 -0.36 -12.16 12.78
C ASP A 35 0.61 -11.89 11.63
N THR A 36 0.09 -11.85 10.39
CA THR A 36 0.89 -11.52 9.22
C THR A 36 1.02 -10.00 9.09
N ALA A 37 2.23 -9.53 8.83
CA ALA A 37 2.51 -8.11 8.65
C ALA A 37 3.36 -7.85 7.40
N VAL A 38 3.19 -6.67 6.81
CA VAL A 38 4.01 -6.18 5.71
C VAL A 38 4.63 -4.87 6.13
N ARG A 39 5.92 -4.67 5.84
CA ARG A 39 6.61 -3.40 5.98
C ARG A 39 7.20 -2.99 4.64
N PHE A 40 6.97 -1.74 4.28
CA PHE A 40 7.56 -1.07 3.14
C PHE A 40 8.34 0.17 3.60
N ASP A 41 9.58 0.30 3.15
CA ASP A 41 10.35 1.53 3.27
C ASP A 41 11.37 1.64 2.11
N GLY A 42 12.19 2.69 2.11
CA GLY A 42 13.18 2.95 1.06
C GLY A 42 14.50 3.44 1.60
N VAL A 43 15.57 3.12 0.86
CA VAL A 43 16.93 3.59 1.13
C VAL A 43 17.59 4.05 -0.16
N THR A 44 18.51 5.01 -0.05
CA THR A 44 19.35 5.39 -1.18
C THR A 44 20.49 4.38 -1.31
N LEU A 45 20.63 3.80 -2.49
CA LEU A 45 21.68 2.83 -2.79
C LEU A 45 22.31 3.13 -4.15
N SER A 46 23.64 3.19 -4.19
CA SER A 46 24.37 3.33 -5.44
C SER A 46 23.96 2.24 -6.44
N ARG A 47 23.76 2.62 -7.70
CA ARG A 47 23.46 1.68 -8.79
C ARG A 47 24.59 0.68 -9.06
N ARG A 48 25.79 0.94 -8.55
CA ARG A 48 26.93 0.00 -8.66
C ARG A 48 26.83 -1.18 -7.69
N VAL A 49 26.01 -1.08 -6.64
CA VAL A 49 25.81 -2.17 -5.67
C VAL A 49 24.70 -3.08 -6.18
N ALA A 50 25.02 -4.35 -6.42
CA ALA A 50 24.04 -5.36 -6.79
C ALA A 50 23.03 -5.61 -5.65
N LEU A 51 21.75 -5.79 -5.97
CA LEU A 51 20.71 -5.99 -4.95
C LEU A 51 20.91 -7.26 -4.12
N ALA A 52 21.50 -8.31 -4.73
CA ALA A 52 21.86 -9.53 -4.01
C ALA A 52 22.93 -9.28 -2.94
N ASP A 53 23.92 -8.43 -3.24
CA ASP A 53 24.97 -8.06 -2.27
C ASP A 53 24.43 -7.13 -1.19
N TYR A 54 23.49 -6.24 -1.56
CA TYR A 54 22.78 -5.43 -0.59
C TYR A 54 21.99 -6.27 0.42
N LEU A 55 21.33 -7.36 -0.01
CA LEU A 55 20.68 -8.31 0.91
C LEU A 55 21.69 -8.99 1.84
N ARG A 56 22.92 -9.24 1.39
CA ARG A 56 23.99 -9.85 2.19
C ARG A 56 24.69 -8.87 3.15
N SER A 57 24.40 -7.58 3.10
CA SER A 57 25.18 -6.56 3.81
C SER A 57 24.96 -6.53 5.33
N GLY A 58 24.14 -7.43 5.89
CA GLY A 58 23.95 -7.61 7.33
C GLY A 58 22.80 -6.81 7.96
N TRP A 59 22.01 -6.06 7.18
CA TRP A 59 20.86 -5.32 7.71
C TRP A 59 19.61 -6.20 7.95
N VAL A 60 19.57 -7.41 7.37
CA VAL A 60 18.50 -8.39 7.58
C VAL A 60 18.94 -9.37 8.66
N GLN A 61 18.35 -9.26 9.86
CA GLN A 61 18.55 -10.25 10.91
C GLN A 61 17.96 -11.61 10.49
N GLY A 62 18.68 -12.70 10.79
CA GLY A 62 18.20 -14.06 10.50
C GLY A 62 18.13 -14.42 9.02
N LEU A 63 18.76 -13.65 8.14
CA LEU A 63 18.84 -13.91 6.70
C LEU A 63 19.33 -15.34 6.43
N VAL A 64 18.65 -16.05 5.52
CA VAL A 64 19.09 -17.35 5.00
C VAL A 64 19.88 -17.09 3.71
N PRO A 65 21.23 -17.12 3.70
CA PRO A 65 22.02 -16.63 2.56
C PRO A 65 21.80 -17.41 1.27
N GLY A 66 21.57 -18.73 1.37
CA GLY A 66 21.26 -19.60 0.23
C GLY A 66 19.88 -19.36 -0.41
N SER A 67 19.02 -18.57 0.23
CA SER A 67 17.70 -18.21 -0.31
C SER A 67 17.72 -16.97 -1.21
N ILE A 68 18.87 -16.32 -1.39
CA ILE A 68 18.96 -15.08 -2.16
C ILE A 68 18.86 -15.40 -3.66
N ARG A 69 17.92 -14.75 -4.34
CA ARG A 69 17.73 -14.83 -5.79
C ARG A 69 17.50 -13.45 -6.38
N THR A 70 18.14 -13.17 -7.52
CA THR A 70 17.82 -12.00 -8.35
C THR A 70 16.48 -12.21 -9.05
N ASP A 71 15.79 -11.12 -9.34
CA ASP A 71 14.45 -11.15 -9.93
C ASP A 71 14.14 -9.86 -10.70
N VAL A 72 13.01 -9.84 -11.41
CA VAL A 72 12.45 -8.64 -12.04
C VAL A 72 10.98 -8.53 -11.67
N ILE A 73 10.60 -7.43 -11.02
CA ILE A 73 9.21 -7.16 -10.62
C ILE A 73 8.68 -6.01 -11.46
N ASN A 74 7.71 -6.32 -12.32
CA ASN A 74 7.03 -5.34 -13.18
C ASN A 74 8.03 -4.41 -13.91
N GLY A 75 9.08 -5.00 -14.49
CA GLY A 75 10.13 -4.29 -15.23
C GLY A 75 11.24 -3.67 -14.37
N SER A 76 11.18 -3.78 -13.05
CA SER A 76 12.18 -3.24 -12.12
C SER A 76 13.14 -4.34 -11.65
N GLU A 77 14.45 -4.04 -11.64
CA GLU A 77 15.47 -4.90 -11.04
C GLU A 77 15.12 -5.17 -9.57
N ALA A 78 15.11 -6.45 -9.18
CA ALA A 78 14.77 -6.88 -7.84
C ALA A 78 15.70 -8.00 -7.34
N ALA A 79 15.71 -8.20 -6.03
CA ALA A 79 16.25 -9.41 -5.43
C ALA A 79 15.37 -9.82 -4.24
N ARG A 80 15.28 -11.12 -4.00
CA ARG A 80 14.47 -11.70 -2.94
C ARG A 80 15.32 -12.55 -2.02
N ALA A 81 15.00 -12.55 -0.73
CA ALA A 81 15.57 -13.44 0.29
C ALA A 81 14.49 -14.00 1.23
N ARG A 82 14.85 -14.99 2.05
CA ARG A 82 14.11 -15.42 3.23
C ARG A 82 14.95 -15.15 4.47
N ALA A 83 14.28 -14.94 5.59
CA ALA A 83 14.92 -14.86 6.90
C ALA A 83 14.04 -15.54 7.95
N THR A 84 14.63 -15.95 9.06
CA THR A 84 13.95 -16.51 10.23
C THR A 84 14.58 -15.98 11.50
N ALA A 85 13.77 -15.50 12.45
CA ALA A 85 14.25 -14.99 13.74
C ALA A 85 13.13 -15.08 14.78
N ASP A 86 13.46 -15.48 16.01
CA ASP A 86 12.58 -15.37 17.19
C ASP A 86 11.15 -15.92 17.01
N GLY A 87 11.00 -17.07 16.34
CA GLY A 87 9.68 -17.69 16.06
C GLY A 87 8.95 -17.10 14.86
N TRP A 88 9.60 -16.24 14.08
CA TRP A 88 9.07 -15.62 12.86
C TRP A 88 9.81 -16.07 11.62
N GLN A 89 9.11 -16.03 10.49
CA GLN A 89 9.66 -16.17 9.15
C GLN A 89 9.35 -14.93 8.32
N PHE A 90 10.28 -14.60 7.43
CA PHE A 90 10.23 -13.40 6.61
C PHE A 90 10.47 -13.72 5.15
N ALA A 91 9.73 -13.05 4.27
CA ALA A 91 10.05 -12.90 2.87
C ALA A 91 10.46 -11.46 2.63
N ILE A 92 11.68 -11.28 2.10
CA ILE A 92 12.25 -9.96 1.81
C ILE A 92 12.35 -9.81 0.31
N THR A 93 11.86 -8.70 -0.21
CA THR A 93 11.99 -8.30 -1.60
C THR A 93 12.55 -6.89 -1.63
N VAL A 94 13.66 -6.68 -2.32
CA VAL A 94 14.22 -5.35 -2.58
C VAL A 94 14.06 -5.03 -4.06
N VAL A 95 13.56 -3.84 -4.37
CA VAL A 95 13.28 -3.40 -5.76
C VAL A 95 13.96 -2.07 -6.02
N ARG A 96 14.71 -1.97 -7.11
CA ARG A 96 15.38 -0.72 -7.50
C ARG A 96 14.43 0.16 -8.30
N ALA A 97 14.37 1.44 -7.91
CA ALA A 97 13.65 2.49 -8.62
C ALA A 97 14.51 3.77 -8.64
N GLY A 98 15.09 4.11 -9.79
CA GLY A 98 15.96 5.28 -9.88
C GLY A 98 17.24 5.11 -9.05
N SER A 99 17.48 6.02 -8.10
CA SER A 99 18.56 5.98 -7.10
C SER A 99 18.13 5.38 -5.75
N GLN A 100 16.86 5.00 -5.63
CA GLN A 100 16.31 4.37 -4.43
C GLN A 100 16.22 2.87 -4.60
N VAL A 101 16.29 2.16 -3.49
CA VAL A 101 15.91 0.77 -3.34
C VAL A 101 14.81 0.70 -2.31
N TYR A 102 13.66 0.17 -2.71
CA TYR A 102 12.53 -0.05 -1.84
C TYR A 102 12.58 -1.47 -1.29
N ARG A 103 12.23 -1.61 0.00
CA ARG A 103 12.29 -2.86 0.74
C ARG A 103 10.87 -3.24 1.13
N LEU A 104 10.43 -4.41 0.70
CA LEU A 104 9.17 -5.05 1.09
C LEU A 104 9.51 -6.25 1.95
N LEU A 105 9.09 -6.23 3.21
CA LEU A 105 9.29 -7.31 4.16
C LEU A 105 7.91 -7.82 4.57
N THR A 106 7.62 -9.07 4.23
CA THR A 106 6.44 -9.78 4.74
C THR A 106 6.90 -10.65 5.91
N ALA A 107 6.23 -10.55 7.05
CA ALA A 107 6.49 -11.31 8.27
C ALA A 107 5.28 -12.15 8.63
N ALA A 108 5.50 -13.39 9.08
CA ALA A 108 4.46 -14.26 9.63
C ALA A 108 5.06 -15.18 10.70
N PRO A 109 4.25 -15.75 11.61
CA PRO A 109 4.71 -16.80 12.53
C PRO A 109 5.38 -17.95 11.77
N ALA A 110 6.39 -18.60 12.37
CA ALA A 110 7.21 -19.64 11.72
C ALA A 110 6.38 -20.83 11.20
N GLU A 111 5.26 -21.14 11.85
CA GLU A 111 4.31 -22.19 11.51
C GLU A 111 3.26 -21.77 10.46
N SER A 112 3.19 -20.48 10.13
CA SER A 112 2.20 -19.95 9.19
C SER A 112 2.49 -20.39 7.75
N ALA A 113 1.46 -20.92 7.07
CA ALA A 113 1.53 -21.20 5.64
C ALA A 113 1.28 -19.95 4.76
N ALA A 114 0.86 -18.83 5.36
CA ALA A 114 0.38 -17.65 4.61
C ALA A 114 1.51 -16.81 4.00
N LEU A 115 2.75 -16.93 4.51
CA LEU A 115 3.87 -16.04 4.14
C LEU A 115 4.05 -15.93 2.63
N GLY A 116 4.12 -17.06 1.92
CA GLY A 116 4.38 -17.08 0.48
C GLY A 116 3.25 -16.45 -0.32
N GLN A 117 1.99 -16.68 0.06
CA GLN A 117 0.83 -16.11 -0.62
C GLN A 117 0.76 -14.59 -0.44
N VAL A 118 0.96 -14.11 0.79
CA VAL A 118 0.94 -12.67 1.09
C VAL A 118 2.09 -11.95 0.41
N ASP A 119 3.31 -12.49 0.50
CA ASP A 119 4.50 -11.92 -0.16
C ASP A 119 4.30 -11.80 -1.67
N ASN A 120 3.84 -12.88 -2.33
CA ASN A 120 3.60 -12.87 -3.76
C ASN A 120 2.50 -11.87 -4.17
N ALA A 121 1.42 -11.75 -3.39
CA ALA A 121 0.34 -10.80 -3.67
C ALA A 121 0.83 -9.34 -3.56
N VAL A 122 1.59 -9.02 -2.51
CA VAL A 122 2.13 -7.67 -2.30
C VAL A 122 3.16 -7.34 -3.36
N THR A 123 4.19 -8.19 -3.51
CA THR A 123 5.31 -7.96 -4.43
C THR A 123 4.85 -7.97 -5.89
N GLY A 124 3.94 -8.86 -6.27
CA GLY A 124 3.36 -8.89 -7.63
C GLY A 124 2.56 -7.64 -7.99
N SER A 125 2.01 -6.94 -6.99
CA SER A 125 1.31 -5.67 -7.19
C SER A 125 2.22 -4.44 -7.17
N PHE A 126 3.48 -4.59 -6.76
CA PHE A 126 4.43 -3.49 -6.68
C PHE A 126 4.77 -2.97 -8.06
N ARG A 127 4.66 -1.67 -8.28
CA ARG A 127 5.06 -1.03 -9.53
C ARG A 127 5.62 0.37 -9.31
N VAL A 128 6.62 0.70 -10.12
CA VAL A 128 7.05 2.08 -10.33
C VAL A 128 6.06 2.72 -11.31
N LEU A 129 5.51 3.85 -10.92
CA LEU A 129 4.52 4.59 -11.69
C LEU A 129 5.20 5.35 -12.82
N SER A 130 4.59 5.30 -14.00
CA SER A 130 5.01 6.13 -15.14
C SER A 130 4.72 7.61 -14.89
N GLN A 131 5.39 8.49 -15.66
CA GLN A 131 5.11 9.94 -15.59
C GLN A 131 3.65 10.28 -15.92
N ALA A 132 3.03 9.54 -16.84
CA ALA A 132 1.61 9.72 -17.18
C ALA A 132 0.70 9.32 -16.00
N GLU A 133 1.00 8.21 -15.33
CA GLU A 133 0.28 7.82 -14.11
C GLU A 133 0.48 8.84 -13.00
N LEU A 134 1.69 9.37 -12.82
CA LEU A 134 1.99 10.39 -11.83
C LEU A 134 1.28 11.72 -12.10
N ALA A 135 1.23 12.15 -13.36
CA ALA A 135 0.50 13.35 -13.76
C ALA A 135 -1.02 13.20 -13.58
N ALA A 136 -1.54 11.98 -13.70
CA ALA A 136 -2.95 11.68 -13.46
C ALA A 136 -3.30 11.58 -11.96
N LEU A 137 -2.31 11.52 -11.07
CA LEU A 137 -2.52 11.48 -9.63
C LEU A 137 -2.75 12.89 -9.08
N GLU A 138 -4.00 13.33 -9.14
CA GLU A 138 -4.43 14.51 -8.41
C GLU A 138 -4.60 14.21 -6.92
N PRO A 139 -4.17 15.11 -6.01
CA PRO A 139 -4.43 14.95 -4.59
C PRO A 139 -5.93 14.96 -4.32
N LEU A 140 -6.38 14.09 -3.41
CA LEU A 140 -7.76 14.09 -2.93
C LEU A 140 -8.10 15.45 -2.30
N LYS A 141 -9.23 16.02 -2.70
CA LYS A 141 -9.76 17.29 -2.20
C LYS A 141 -11.13 17.05 -1.58
N VAL A 142 -11.50 17.88 -0.60
CA VAL A 142 -12.89 17.98 -0.16
C VAL A 142 -13.63 18.89 -1.15
N ARG A 143 -14.64 18.36 -1.82
CA ARG A 143 -15.50 19.12 -2.73
C ARG A 143 -16.90 19.22 -2.16
N VAL A 144 -17.50 20.40 -2.31
CA VAL A 144 -18.91 20.62 -1.98
C VAL A 144 -19.75 20.43 -3.26
N VAL A 145 -20.70 19.49 -3.22
CA VAL A 145 -21.62 19.19 -4.32
C VAL A 145 -23.06 19.46 -3.89
N SER A 146 -23.91 19.79 -4.87
CA SER A 146 -25.36 19.87 -4.65
C SER A 146 -26.02 18.52 -4.87
N VAL A 147 -26.87 18.11 -3.92
CA VAL A 147 -27.71 16.92 -4.04
C VAL A 147 -28.72 17.14 -5.17
N ARG A 148 -28.72 16.24 -6.16
CA ARG A 148 -29.67 16.21 -7.27
C ARG A 148 -30.88 15.35 -6.91
N SER A 149 -31.99 15.56 -7.63
CA SER A 149 -33.16 14.68 -7.50
C SER A 149 -32.77 13.21 -7.73
N GLY A 150 -33.26 12.32 -6.87
CA GLY A 150 -32.94 10.89 -6.88
C GLY A 150 -31.60 10.50 -6.26
N GLN A 151 -30.75 11.45 -5.85
CA GLN A 151 -29.53 11.16 -5.10
C GLN A 151 -29.81 10.94 -3.61
N ASN A 152 -29.02 10.09 -2.99
CA ASN A 152 -29.09 9.76 -1.57
C ASN A 152 -27.67 9.55 -1.03
N VAL A 153 -27.56 9.28 0.28
CA VAL A 153 -26.27 9.07 0.95
C VAL A 153 -25.43 8.01 0.24
N SER A 154 -26.03 6.89 -0.19
CA SER A 154 -25.29 5.80 -0.85
C SER A 154 -24.75 6.25 -2.22
N THR A 155 -25.58 6.90 -3.04
CA THR A 155 -25.16 7.32 -4.40
C THR A 155 -24.16 8.47 -4.39
N LEU A 156 -24.17 9.32 -3.35
CA LEU A 156 -23.19 10.39 -3.17
C LEU A 156 -21.90 9.87 -2.54
N ALA A 157 -21.97 8.99 -1.55
CA ALA A 157 -20.80 8.34 -0.97
C ALA A 157 -20.05 7.52 -2.03
N ALA A 158 -20.75 6.86 -2.96
CA ALA A 158 -20.14 6.11 -4.06
C ALA A 158 -19.23 6.98 -4.95
N GLN A 159 -19.49 8.29 -5.05
CA GLN A 159 -18.68 9.24 -5.81
C GLN A 159 -17.35 9.57 -5.14
N MET A 160 -17.19 9.26 -3.85
CA MET A 160 -15.92 9.50 -3.15
C MET A 160 -14.82 8.57 -3.67
N SER A 161 -13.60 9.06 -3.82
CA SER A 161 -12.43 8.27 -4.23
C SER A 161 -11.36 8.22 -3.13
N GLY A 162 -10.51 7.19 -3.16
CA GLY A 162 -9.35 7.09 -2.27
C GLY A 162 -9.62 6.86 -0.77
N VAL A 163 -10.87 6.56 -0.37
CA VAL A 163 -11.26 6.34 1.03
C VAL A 163 -11.95 4.99 1.25
N SER A 164 -11.81 4.42 2.45
CA SER A 164 -12.57 3.23 2.92
C SER A 164 -13.86 3.65 3.62
N ASP A 165 -14.80 2.70 3.75
CA ASP A 165 -16.10 2.88 4.43
C ASP A 165 -16.85 4.14 3.99
N LYS A 166 -16.95 4.34 2.66
CA LYS A 166 -17.42 5.59 2.03
C LYS A 166 -18.72 6.13 2.64
N VAL A 167 -19.69 5.27 2.95
CA VAL A 167 -20.98 5.69 3.53
C VAL A 167 -20.80 6.23 4.96
N ALA A 168 -20.03 5.53 5.80
CA ALA A 168 -19.76 5.95 7.16
C ALA A 168 -18.95 7.26 7.17
N LEU A 169 -17.91 7.34 6.33
CA LEU A 169 -17.11 8.55 6.20
C LEU A 169 -17.91 9.73 5.63
N PHE A 170 -18.76 9.49 4.62
CA PHE A 170 -19.64 10.53 4.07
C PHE A 170 -20.55 11.10 5.16
N ARG A 171 -21.17 10.24 5.98
CA ARG A 171 -22.01 10.69 7.10
C ARG A 171 -21.21 11.51 8.10
N LEU A 172 -20.05 11.01 8.52
CA LEU A 172 -19.16 11.73 9.45
C LEU A 172 -18.76 13.10 8.90
N LEU A 173 -18.29 13.16 7.65
CA LEU A 173 -17.83 14.37 6.97
C LEU A 173 -18.93 15.44 6.84
N ASN A 174 -20.19 15.00 6.75
CA ASN A 174 -21.36 15.84 6.60
C ASN A 174 -22.17 16.03 7.90
N GLY A 175 -21.70 15.49 9.03
CA GLY A 175 -22.42 15.59 10.32
C GLY A 175 -23.79 14.92 10.33
N LEU A 176 -23.99 13.86 9.53
CA LEU A 176 -25.28 13.19 9.39
C LEU A 176 -25.44 12.06 10.42
N ALA A 177 -26.51 12.12 11.21
CA ALA A 177 -26.91 11.03 12.11
C ALA A 177 -27.26 9.75 11.34
N PRO A 178 -27.22 8.56 11.97
CA PRO A 178 -27.77 7.34 11.40
C PRO A 178 -29.22 7.53 10.95
N GLY A 179 -29.58 7.07 9.76
CA GLY A 179 -30.93 7.20 9.22
C GLY A 179 -31.29 8.58 8.62
N ALA A 180 -30.45 9.61 8.80
CA ALA A 180 -30.69 10.92 8.17
C ALA A 180 -30.72 10.80 6.64
N SER A 181 -31.70 11.48 6.02
CA SER A 181 -31.88 11.60 4.58
C SER A 181 -31.33 12.94 4.06
N LEU A 182 -31.24 13.06 2.73
CA LEU A 182 -30.82 14.27 2.04
C LEU A 182 -31.95 14.76 1.15
N SER A 183 -32.07 16.07 0.99
CA SER A 183 -33.01 16.73 0.10
C SER A 183 -32.31 17.27 -1.14
N ALA A 184 -33.01 17.34 -2.27
CA ALA A 184 -32.49 17.98 -3.45
C ALA A 184 -32.17 19.46 -3.16
N GLY A 185 -30.98 19.91 -3.57
CA GLY A 185 -30.46 21.25 -3.29
C GLY A 185 -29.46 21.30 -2.13
N ASP A 186 -29.48 20.33 -1.22
CA ASP A 186 -28.56 20.27 -0.08
C ASP A 186 -27.09 20.32 -0.56
N LYS A 187 -26.23 20.97 0.22
CA LYS A 187 -24.80 21.02 -0.03
C LYS A 187 -24.11 19.98 0.84
N VAL A 188 -23.44 19.03 0.20
CA VAL A 188 -22.71 17.96 0.89
C VAL A 188 -21.26 17.92 0.44
N LYS A 189 -20.39 17.51 1.34
CA LYS A 189 -18.96 17.31 1.14
C LYS A 189 -18.69 15.88 0.70
N ILE A 190 -17.86 15.73 -0.32
CA ILE A 190 -17.30 14.46 -0.77
C ILE A 190 -15.77 14.59 -0.87
N ILE A 191 -15.06 13.47 -0.74
CA ILE A 191 -13.62 13.39 -0.94
C ILE A 191 -13.38 12.82 -2.34
N THR A 192 -12.74 13.59 -3.22
CA THR A 192 -12.48 13.20 -4.61
C THR A 192 -11.25 13.93 -5.14
N ASP A 193 -10.53 13.28 -6.06
CA ASP A 193 -9.45 13.82 -6.88
C ASP A 193 -9.97 14.50 -8.17
N ARG A 194 -11.25 14.30 -8.49
CA ARG A 194 -11.92 14.81 -9.70
C ARG A 194 -12.92 15.91 -9.45
#